data_AF-A0A1Y4I2N3-F1
#
_entry.id   AF-A0A1Y4I2N3-F1
#
_cell.length_a   1.000
_cell.length_b   1.000
_cell.length_c   1.000
_cell.angle_alpha   90.00
_cell.angle_beta   90.00
_cell.angle_gamma   90.00
#
_symmetry.space_group_name_H-M   'P 1'
#
loop_
_entity.id
_entity.type
_entity.pdbx_description
1 polymer ?
#
loop_
_entity_poly.entity_id
_entity_poly.type
_entity_poly.pdbx_seq_one_letter_code
_entity_poly.pdbx_strand_id
1 'polypeptide(L)'
;MWKRSEVEQLTGLTRHMIQDLCNQNTSGDGLAFWVPAVSKPGYSRFDEGDLFMFYLVKQLSKAGFALIEIEPVVQSMLEDGREFQARLQQKQLELAARRRELDAKLRAVATLEDAADAAPEDRPYVMAARALHAGAFRSLAWAARETSADDEMHQAVGNAINYVFPIAIEVMGWDTAGERSRNCAQNDALSAGKDDHTRIRHALDACRMHVSRLVQDCSRSDDASGQRFVQHVVDGFCSLTRSIASPLRLHTPALECLVATTLVHFFSQAENGVPVELACGKGSFAFLKRAACAYLSKVAASVCT
;
A
#
# COMPACT_ATOMS: atom_id res chain seq x y z
N MET A 1 -33.80 32.30 -23.00
CA MET A 1 -34.63 31.29 -22.31
C MET A 1 -34.64 29.99 -23.11
N TRP A 2 -34.30 28.88 -22.48
CA TRP A 2 -34.10 27.56 -23.08
C TRP A 2 -35.18 26.55 -22.68
N LYS A 3 -35.46 25.57 -23.55
CA LYS A 3 -36.26 24.37 -23.26
C LYS A 3 -35.41 23.34 -22.52
N ARG A 4 -36.05 22.41 -21.81
CA ARG A 4 -35.37 21.29 -21.13
C ARG A 4 -34.45 20.47 -22.05
N SER A 5 -34.86 20.24 -23.30
CA SER A 5 -34.03 19.52 -24.29
C SER A 5 -32.76 20.29 -24.68
N GLU A 6 -32.83 21.61 -24.72
CA GLU A 6 -31.67 22.47 -25.01
C GLU A 6 -30.73 22.52 -23.81
N VAL A 7 -31.27 22.57 -22.59
CA VAL A 7 -30.49 22.45 -21.34
C VAL A 7 -29.78 21.11 -21.25
N GLU A 8 -30.46 20.00 -21.56
CA GLU A 8 -29.84 18.66 -21.61
C GLU A 8 -28.67 18.61 -22.59
N GLN A 9 -28.85 19.16 -23.80
CA GLN A 9 -27.80 19.19 -24.81
C GLN A 9 -26.59 20.04 -24.37
N LEU A 10 -26.83 21.19 -23.72
CA LEU A 10 -25.77 22.12 -23.33
C LEU A 10 -25.02 21.68 -22.07
N THR A 11 -25.72 21.07 -21.11
CA THR A 11 -25.15 20.71 -19.79
C THR A 11 -24.75 19.25 -19.70
N GLY A 12 -25.27 18.38 -20.58
CA GLY A 12 -25.10 16.93 -20.51
C GLY A 12 -25.73 16.30 -19.27
N LEU A 13 -26.67 16.99 -18.60
CA LEU A 13 -27.57 16.41 -17.61
C LEU A 13 -28.75 15.75 -18.33
N THR A 14 -29.12 14.56 -17.90
CA THR A 14 -30.27 13.87 -18.48
C THR A 14 -31.56 14.61 -18.12
N ARG A 15 -32.60 14.50 -18.96
CA ARG A 15 -33.93 15.05 -18.64
C ARG A 15 -34.45 14.63 -17.27
N HIS A 16 -34.16 13.40 -16.85
CA HIS A 16 -34.57 12.89 -15.55
C HIS A 16 -33.88 13.65 -14.41
N MET A 17 -32.56 13.83 -14.47
CA MET A 17 -31.83 14.60 -13.47
C MET A 17 -32.29 16.07 -13.42
N ILE A 18 -32.52 16.70 -14.57
CA ILE A 18 -33.06 18.08 -14.63
C ILE A 18 -34.45 18.13 -13.99
N GLN A 19 -35.27 17.10 -14.19
CA GLN A 19 -36.59 17.01 -13.58
C GLN A 19 -36.50 16.80 -12.06
N ASP A 20 -35.61 15.95 -11.58
CA ASP A 20 -35.45 15.65 -10.14
C ASP A 20 -34.92 16.87 -9.37
N LEU A 21 -34.01 17.63 -9.99
CA LEU A 21 -33.51 18.91 -9.46
C LEU A 21 -34.62 19.97 -9.37
N CYS A 22 -35.62 19.90 -10.26
CA CYS A 22 -36.73 20.85 -10.31
C CYS A 22 -38.01 20.35 -9.62
N ASN A 23 -38.06 19.12 -9.13
CA ASN A 23 -39.26 18.54 -8.55
C ASN A 23 -39.41 18.99 -7.08
N GLN A 24 -40.48 19.73 -6.79
CA GLN A 24 -40.80 20.24 -5.45
C GLN A 24 -41.60 19.26 -4.57
N ASN A 25 -42.01 18.10 -5.11
CA ASN A 25 -42.70 17.09 -4.32
C ASN A 25 -41.69 16.35 -3.42
N THR A 26 -41.64 16.76 -2.16
CA THR A 26 -40.74 16.34 -1.08
C THR A 26 -40.98 14.93 -0.52
N SER A 27 -41.71 14.05 -1.21
CA SER A 27 -42.11 12.73 -0.68
C SER A 27 -41.06 11.62 -0.87
N GLY A 28 -39.96 11.90 -1.57
CA GLY A 28 -38.87 10.95 -1.81
C GLY A 28 -38.09 11.32 -3.07
N ASP A 29 -36.79 11.55 -2.92
CA ASP A 29 -35.78 11.74 -3.98
C ASP A 29 -35.76 13.04 -4.80
N GLY A 30 -36.75 13.94 -4.67
CA GLY A 30 -36.66 15.28 -5.25
C GLY A 30 -35.85 16.23 -4.37
N LEU A 31 -34.74 16.80 -4.89
CA LEU A 31 -33.94 17.77 -4.14
C LEU A 31 -34.64 19.13 -3.99
N ALA A 32 -35.67 19.42 -4.81
CA ALA A 32 -36.35 20.73 -4.85
C ALA A 32 -35.40 21.94 -4.96
N PHE A 33 -34.19 21.70 -5.47
CA PHE A 33 -33.05 22.61 -5.43
C PHE A 33 -33.23 23.83 -6.32
N TRP A 34 -34.00 23.70 -7.41
CA TRP A 34 -34.05 24.75 -8.41
C TRP A 34 -35.44 24.95 -9.01
N VAL A 35 -35.89 26.20 -9.08
CA VAL A 35 -37.15 26.57 -9.73
C VAL A 35 -36.83 27.20 -11.09
N PRO A 36 -37.32 26.63 -12.21
CA PRO A 36 -37.13 27.23 -13.52
C PRO A 36 -37.68 28.66 -13.57
N ALA A 37 -37.01 29.57 -14.29
CA ALA A 37 -37.45 30.95 -14.46
C ALA A 37 -38.92 31.08 -14.92
N VAL A 38 -39.40 30.11 -15.73
CA VAL A 38 -40.83 29.94 -16.00
C VAL A 38 -41.24 28.50 -15.74
N SER A 39 -42.18 28.29 -14.82
CA SER A 39 -42.77 26.99 -14.54
C SER A 39 -44.29 27.03 -14.73
N LYS A 40 -44.80 26.28 -15.70
CA LYS A 40 -46.22 26.02 -15.96
C LYS A 40 -46.44 24.51 -16.10
N PRO A 41 -47.66 23.98 -15.84
CA PRO A 41 -47.94 22.56 -16.05
C PRO A 41 -47.54 22.11 -17.48
N GLY A 42 -46.63 21.15 -17.57
CA GLY A 42 -46.10 20.64 -18.85
C GLY A 42 -45.10 21.56 -19.58
N TYR A 43 -44.69 22.68 -18.98
CA TYR A 43 -43.88 23.68 -19.65
C TYR A 43 -42.89 24.37 -18.68
N SER A 44 -41.60 24.13 -18.89
CA SER A 44 -40.52 24.82 -18.16
C SER A 44 -39.64 25.58 -19.14
N ARG A 45 -39.29 26.83 -18.81
CA ARG A 45 -38.23 27.58 -19.50
C ARG A 45 -37.16 27.98 -18.51
N PHE A 46 -35.93 27.88 -19.00
CA PHE A 46 -34.74 28.12 -18.21
C PHE A 46 -34.06 29.40 -18.69
N ASP A 47 -33.60 30.25 -17.80
CA ASP A 47 -32.80 31.43 -18.14
C ASP A 47 -31.29 31.14 -18.07
N GLU A 48 -30.48 32.19 -18.07
CA GLU A 48 -29.02 32.08 -18.06
C GLU A 48 -28.49 31.62 -16.69
N GLY A 49 -29.11 32.09 -15.61
CA GLY A 49 -28.78 31.65 -14.25
C GLY A 49 -29.08 30.17 -14.07
N ASP A 50 -30.24 29.73 -14.57
CA ASP A 50 -30.64 28.32 -14.57
C ASP A 50 -29.60 27.44 -15.29
N LEU A 51 -29.12 27.88 -16.46
CA LEU A 51 -28.09 27.16 -17.21
C LEU A 51 -26.76 27.07 -16.44
N PHE A 52 -26.32 28.18 -15.84
CA PHE A 52 -25.08 28.20 -15.09
C PHE A 52 -25.15 27.26 -13.88
N MET A 53 -26.30 27.21 -13.23
CA MET A 53 -26.55 26.30 -12.12
C MET A 53 -26.53 24.84 -12.55
N PHE A 54 -27.21 24.47 -13.63
CA PHE A 54 -27.12 23.11 -14.16
C PHE A 54 -25.71 22.73 -14.60
N TYR A 55 -24.96 23.68 -15.18
CA TYR A 55 -23.54 23.48 -15.49
C TYR A 55 -22.72 23.20 -14.22
N LEU A 56 -22.92 23.96 -13.13
CA LEU A 56 -22.25 23.72 -11.85
C LEU A 56 -22.61 22.37 -11.25
N VAL A 57 -23.90 22.01 -11.20
CA VAL A 57 -24.36 20.69 -10.75
C VAL A 57 -23.67 19.57 -11.55
N LYS A 58 -23.53 19.74 -12.87
CA LYS A 58 -22.80 18.79 -13.71
C LYS A 58 -21.33 18.68 -13.32
N GLN A 59 -20.63 19.81 -13.11
CA GLN A 59 -19.22 19.79 -12.73
C GLN A 59 -19.01 19.12 -11.37
N LEU A 60 -19.86 19.41 -10.38
CA LEU A 60 -19.79 18.81 -9.05
C LEU A 60 -20.10 17.31 -9.11
N SER A 61 -21.13 16.90 -9.86
CA SER A 61 -21.44 15.47 -10.07
C SER A 61 -20.25 14.74 -10.74
N LYS A 62 -19.61 15.36 -11.74
CA LYS A 62 -18.42 14.82 -12.41
C LYS A 62 -17.23 14.70 -11.46
N ALA A 63 -17.09 15.63 -10.51
CA ALA A 63 -16.09 15.58 -9.45
C ALA A 63 -16.43 14.55 -8.35
N GLY A 64 -17.54 13.81 -8.48
CA GLY A 64 -17.92 12.74 -7.57
C GLY A 64 -18.75 13.19 -6.37
N PHE A 65 -19.26 14.43 -6.37
CA PHE A 65 -20.25 14.84 -5.37
C PHE A 65 -21.58 14.12 -5.60
N ALA A 66 -22.12 13.54 -4.54
CA ALA A 66 -23.47 12.98 -4.57
C ALA A 66 -24.49 14.12 -4.66
N LEU A 67 -25.67 13.84 -5.23
CA LEU A 67 -26.72 14.84 -5.41
C LEU A 67 -27.07 15.58 -4.09
N ILE A 68 -27.14 14.86 -2.98
CA ILE A 68 -27.39 15.43 -1.63
C ILE A 68 -26.27 16.38 -1.15
N GLU A 69 -25.06 16.27 -1.68
CA GLU A 69 -23.92 17.11 -1.31
C GLU A 69 -23.86 18.39 -2.16
N ILE A 70 -24.55 18.44 -3.30
CA ILE A 70 -24.41 19.52 -4.28
C ILE A 70 -24.99 20.83 -3.76
N GLU A 71 -26.18 20.81 -3.17
CA GLU A 71 -26.81 22.01 -2.63
C GLU A 71 -25.92 22.75 -1.61
N PRO A 72 -25.43 22.11 -0.53
CA PRO A 72 -24.60 22.81 0.44
C PRO A 72 -23.24 23.21 -0.13
N VAL A 73 -22.71 22.51 -1.14
CA VAL A 73 -21.48 22.92 -1.83
C VAL A 73 -21.72 24.20 -2.66
N VAL A 74 -22.82 24.25 -3.41
CA VAL A 74 -23.20 25.45 -4.16
C VAL A 74 -23.44 26.63 -3.22
N GLN A 75 -24.20 26.45 -2.15
CA GLN A 75 -24.47 27.52 -1.18
C GLN A 75 -23.15 28.08 -0.62
N SER A 76 -22.24 27.19 -0.20
CA SER A 76 -20.92 27.61 0.32
C SER A 76 -20.04 28.34 -0.71
N MET A 77 -20.29 28.15 -2.01
CA MET A 77 -19.58 28.85 -3.09
C MET A 77 -20.07 30.30 -3.27
N LEU A 78 -21.33 30.57 -2.91
CA LEU A 78 -21.95 31.89 -3.02
C LEU A 78 -21.74 32.74 -1.76
N GLU A 79 -21.23 32.16 -0.69
CA GLU A 79 -20.94 32.81 0.57
C GLU A 79 -19.46 33.23 0.67
N ASP A 80 -19.20 34.35 1.35
CA ASP A 80 -17.85 34.81 1.64
C ASP A 80 -17.23 33.94 2.75
N GLY A 81 -16.46 32.92 2.37
CA GLY A 81 -15.88 32.00 3.33
C GLY A 81 -14.89 31.01 2.73
N ARG A 82 -14.33 30.16 3.61
CA ARG A 82 -13.43 29.05 3.19
C ARG A 82 -14.15 27.70 3.13
N GLU A 83 -15.46 27.67 3.36
CA GLU A 83 -16.23 26.43 3.41
C GLU A 83 -16.24 25.69 2.06
N PHE A 84 -16.40 26.41 0.95
CA PHE A 84 -16.29 25.83 -0.38
C PHE A 84 -14.91 25.18 -0.58
N GLN A 85 -13.83 25.89 -0.25
CA GLN A 85 -12.47 25.35 -0.35
C GLN A 85 -12.29 24.10 0.54
N ALA A 86 -12.79 24.13 1.77
CA ALA A 86 -12.71 23.00 2.70
C ALA A 86 -13.45 21.77 2.16
N ARG A 87 -14.65 21.96 1.58
CA ARG A 87 -15.43 20.87 0.94
C ARG A 87 -14.69 20.27 -0.25
N LEU A 88 -14.06 21.10 -1.09
CA LEU A 88 -13.25 20.60 -2.21
C LEU A 88 -12.02 19.81 -1.73
N GLN A 89 -11.31 20.31 -0.71
CA GLN A 89 -10.17 19.62 -0.12
C GLN A 89 -10.57 18.28 0.50
N GLN A 90 -11.69 18.24 1.22
CA GLN A 90 -12.24 17.00 1.74
C GLN A 90 -12.54 16.01 0.62
N LYS A 91 -13.21 16.45 -0.45
CA LYS A 91 -13.51 15.59 -1.60
C LYS A 91 -12.26 15.04 -2.28
N GLN A 92 -11.23 15.87 -2.39
CA GLN A 92 -9.93 15.44 -2.92
C GLN A 92 -9.29 14.35 -2.05
N LEU A 93 -9.36 14.49 -0.71
CA LEU A 93 -8.86 13.48 0.23
C LEU A 93 -9.63 12.17 0.11
N GLU A 94 -10.97 12.23 0.01
CA GLU A 94 -11.83 11.06 -0.19
C GLU A 94 -11.50 10.32 -1.50
N LEU A 95 -11.40 11.05 -2.61
CA LEU A 95 -11.03 10.47 -3.91
C LEU A 95 -9.61 9.89 -3.89
N ALA A 96 -8.66 10.55 -3.25
CA ALA A 96 -7.31 10.04 -3.10
C ALA A 96 -7.28 8.75 -2.25
N ALA A 97 -8.07 8.67 -1.18
CA ALA A 97 -8.22 7.46 -0.38
C ALA A 97 -8.84 6.33 -1.21
N ARG A 98 -9.90 6.62 -1.98
CA ARG A 98 -10.54 5.64 -2.85
C ARG A 98 -9.61 5.13 -3.95
N ARG A 99 -8.79 6.01 -4.55
CA ARG A 99 -7.77 5.62 -5.52
C ARG A 99 -6.77 4.62 -4.89
N ARG A 100 -6.26 4.91 -3.69
CA ARG A 100 -5.34 4.00 -2.99
C ARG A 100 -5.98 2.63 -2.70
N GLU A 101 -7.25 2.60 -2.33
CA GLU A 101 -8.01 1.36 -2.11
C GLU A 101 -8.14 0.54 -3.41
N LEU A 102 -8.50 1.19 -4.53
CA LEU A 102 -8.59 0.54 -5.83
C LEU A 102 -7.22 0.02 -6.29
N ASP A 103 -6.17 0.81 -6.14
CA ASP A 103 -4.80 0.39 -6.46
C ASP A 103 -4.37 -0.82 -5.61
N ALA A 104 -4.79 -0.88 -4.33
CA ALA A 104 -4.54 -2.03 -3.47
C ALA A 104 -5.28 -3.29 -3.94
N LYS A 105 -6.55 -3.16 -4.35
CA LYS A 105 -7.33 -4.27 -4.92
C LYS A 105 -6.73 -4.76 -6.23
N LEU A 106 -6.29 -3.86 -7.11
CA LEU A 106 -5.64 -4.23 -8.36
C LEU A 106 -4.34 -5.01 -8.11
N ARG A 107 -3.52 -4.58 -7.15
CA ARG A 107 -2.32 -5.34 -6.74
C ARG A 107 -2.68 -6.72 -6.19
N ALA A 108 -3.73 -6.83 -5.38
CA ALA A 108 -4.18 -8.11 -4.85
C ALA A 108 -4.62 -9.07 -5.98
N VAL A 109 -5.35 -8.57 -6.97
CA VAL A 109 -5.75 -9.36 -8.15
C VAL A 109 -4.53 -9.80 -8.96
N ALA A 110 -3.57 -8.91 -9.23
CA ALA A 110 -2.35 -9.25 -9.94
C ALA A 110 -1.56 -10.39 -9.25
N THR A 111 -1.46 -10.38 -7.91
CA THR A 111 -0.85 -11.48 -7.15
C THR A 111 -1.60 -12.81 -7.34
N LEU A 112 -2.93 -12.78 -7.43
CA LEU A 112 -3.74 -13.98 -7.67
C LEU A 112 -3.57 -14.51 -9.10
N GLU A 113 -3.45 -13.60 -10.09
CA GLU A 113 -3.17 -13.95 -11.48
C GLU A 113 -1.80 -14.61 -11.64
N ASP A 114 -0.75 -14.05 -11.02
CA ASP A 114 0.59 -14.64 -11.02
C ASP A 114 0.60 -16.07 -10.43
N ALA A 115 -0.19 -16.30 -9.39
CA ALA A 115 -0.32 -17.62 -8.77
C ALA A 115 -1.14 -18.61 -9.60
N ALA A 116 -1.95 -18.14 -10.56
CA ALA A 116 -2.79 -19.01 -11.38
C ALA A 116 -1.97 -19.93 -12.30
N ASP A 117 -0.78 -19.48 -12.71
CA ASP A 117 0.18 -20.22 -13.55
C ASP A 117 0.82 -21.42 -12.82
N ALA A 118 0.76 -21.46 -11.49
CA ALA A 118 1.29 -22.56 -10.69
C ALA A 118 0.29 -23.73 -10.57
N ALA A 119 0.82 -24.91 -10.24
CA ALA A 119 0.00 -26.07 -9.90
C ALA A 119 -0.96 -25.72 -8.74
N PRO A 120 -2.22 -26.22 -8.72
CA PRO A 120 -3.22 -25.86 -7.72
C PRO A 120 -2.74 -25.96 -6.26
N GLU A 121 -1.94 -26.97 -5.94
CA GLU A 121 -1.32 -27.22 -4.63
C GLU A 121 -0.22 -26.21 -4.27
N ASP A 122 0.43 -25.61 -5.27
CA ASP A 122 1.53 -24.67 -5.10
C ASP A 122 1.06 -23.21 -4.98
N ARG A 123 -0.16 -22.91 -5.47
CA ARG A 123 -0.69 -21.53 -5.51
C ARG A 123 -0.64 -20.80 -4.17
N PRO A 124 -1.03 -21.43 -3.03
CA PRO A 124 -0.96 -20.75 -1.73
C PRO A 124 0.47 -20.34 -1.34
N TYR A 125 1.48 -21.14 -1.73
CA TYR A 125 2.89 -20.85 -1.44
C TYR A 125 3.43 -19.74 -2.34
N VAL A 126 3.05 -19.73 -3.62
CA VAL A 126 3.37 -18.63 -4.54
C VAL A 126 2.73 -17.33 -4.06
N MET A 127 1.46 -17.37 -3.64
CA MET A 127 0.78 -16.21 -3.06
C MET A 127 1.48 -15.71 -1.79
N ALA A 128 1.87 -16.62 -0.89
CA ALA A 128 2.58 -16.29 0.33
C ALA A 128 3.95 -15.65 0.03
N ALA A 129 4.71 -16.21 -0.91
CA ALA A 129 5.97 -15.64 -1.36
C ALA A 129 5.78 -14.22 -1.91
N ARG A 130 4.86 -14.02 -2.86
CA ARG A 130 4.60 -12.71 -3.45
C ARG A 130 4.16 -11.68 -2.41
N ALA A 131 3.32 -12.08 -1.45
CA ALA A 131 2.90 -11.22 -0.34
C ALA A 131 4.09 -10.80 0.52
N LEU A 132 5.00 -11.72 0.87
CA LEU A 132 6.21 -11.41 1.62
C LEU A 132 7.15 -10.45 0.86
N HIS A 133 7.37 -10.69 -0.44
CA HIS A 133 8.22 -9.82 -1.27
C HIS A 133 7.65 -8.41 -1.35
N ALA A 134 6.37 -8.29 -1.71
CA ALA A 134 5.68 -7.01 -1.79
C ALA A 134 5.63 -6.31 -0.42
N GLY A 135 5.41 -7.07 0.65
CA GLY A 135 5.44 -6.58 2.03
C GLY A 135 6.79 -5.98 2.41
N ALA A 136 7.89 -6.62 2.01
CA ALA A 136 9.25 -6.13 2.24
C ALA A 136 9.50 -4.79 1.52
N PHE A 137 9.13 -4.67 0.25
CA PHE A 137 9.29 -3.42 -0.51
C PHE A 137 8.38 -2.29 -0.01
N ARG A 138 7.14 -2.59 0.37
CA ARG A 138 6.25 -1.59 1.00
C ARG A 138 6.83 -1.09 2.32
N SER A 139 7.40 -1.98 3.12
CA SER A 139 8.07 -1.61 4.36
C SER A 139 9.31 -0.78 4.13
N LEU A 140 10.12 -1.12 3.13
CA LEU A 140 11.30 -0.34 2.77
C LEU A 140 10.91 1.06 2.31
N ALA A 141 9.92 1.18 1.41
CA ALA A 141 9.46 2.48 0.93
C ALA A 141 8.85 3.33 2.05
N TRP A 142 8.18 2.71 3.03
CA TRP A 142 7.71 3.40 4.22
C TRP A 142 8.85 3.85 5.12
N ALA A 143 9.77 2.94 5.45
CA ALA A 143 10.93 3.20 6.30
C ALA A 143 11.84 4.28 5.71
N ALA A 144 12.09 4.26 4.40
CA ALA A 144 12.90 5.26 3.71
C ALA A 144 12.33 6.68 3.87
N ARG A 145 11.00 6.83 3.84
CA ARG A 145 10.35 8.12 4.13
C ARG A 145 10.51 8.53 5.58
N GLU A 146 10.34 7.61 6.53
CA GLU A 146 10.45 7.94 7.95
C GLU A 146 11.88 8.24 8.39
N THR A 147 12.87 7.53 7.86
CA THR A 147 14.28 7.76 8.19
C THR A 147 14.93 8.83 7.30
N SER A 148 14.18 9.43 6.37
CA SER A 148 14.72 10.33 5.34
C SER A 148 15.94 9.73 4.61
N ALA A 149 15.87 8.42 4.30
CA ALA A 149 16.95 7.75 3.58
C ALA A 149 17.02 8.27 2.14
N ASP A 150 18.24 8.43 1.63
CA ASP A 150 18.46 8.80 0.24
C ASP A 150 18.11 7.64 -0.73
N ASP A 151 17.96 7.99 -2.01
CA ASP A 151 17.56 7.05 -3.05
C ASP A 151 18.61 5.96 -3.27
N GLU A 152 19.90 6.25 -3.09
CA GLU A 152 20.99 5.28 -3.23
C GLU A 152 20.89 4.18 -2.15
N MET A 153 20.63 4.57 -0.91
CA MET A 153 20.44 3.67 0.22
C MET A 153 19.16 2.86 0.08
N HIS A 154 18.05 3.48 -0.32
CA HIS A 154 16.82 2.77 -0.63
C HIS A 154 17.05 1.72 -1.72
N GLN A 155 17.71 2.09 -2.83
CA GLN A 155 17.99 1.16 -3.93
C GLN A 155 18.93 0.02 -3.49
N ALA A 156 19.95 0.32 -2.69
CA ALA A 156 20.88 -0.70 -2.18
C ALA A 156 20.17 -1.75 -1.32
N VAL A 157 19.34 -1.31 -0.36
CA VAL A 157 18.55 -2.22 0.48
C VAL A 157 17.54 -3.00 -0.37
N GLY A 158 16.91 -2.36 -1.37
CA GLY A 158 16.01 -3.03 -2.32
C GLY A 158 16.71 -4.13 -3.12
N ASN A 159 17.93 -3.88 -3.59
CA ASN A 159 18.74 -4.88 -4.29
C ASN A 159 19.10 -6.05 -3.38
N ALA A 160 19.45 -5.79 -2.12
CA ALA A 160 19.68 -6.84 -1.13
C ALA A 160 18.42 -7.68 -0.85
N ILE A 161 17.23 -7.06 -0.76
CA ILE A 161 15.96 -7.79 -0.63
C ILE A 161 15.77 -8.71 -1.84
N ASN A 162 15.92 -8.19 -3.06
CA ASN A 162 15.77 -8.97 -4.29
C ASN A 162 16.76 -10.13 -4.39
N TYR A 163 17.98 -9.96 -3.87
CA TYR A 163 19.00 -11.00 -3.87
C TYR A 163 18.69 -12.12 -2.85
N VAL A 164 18.27 -11.76 -1.64
CA VAL A 164 18.00 -12.73 -0.55
C VAL A 164 16.68 -13.46 -0.76
N PHE A 165 15.68 -12.80 -1.33
CA PHE A 165 14.31 -13.29 -1.34
C PHE A 165 14.15 -14.66 -2.01
N PRO A 166 14.68 -14.92 -3.22
CA PRO A 166 14.59 -16.25 -3.84
C PRO A 166 15.24 -17.36 -2.98
N ILE A 167 16.35 -17.05 -2.32
CA ILE A 167 17.05 -17.98 -1.43
C ILE A 167 16.20 -18.30 -0.19
N ALA A 168 15.49 -17.29 0.34
CA ALA A 168 14.56 -17.49 1.44
C ALA A 168 13.40 -18.41 1.04
N ILE A 169 12.83 -18.24 -0.17
CA ILE A 169 11.78 -19.12 -0.71
C ILE A 169 12.29 -20.58 -0.83
N GLU A 170 13.53 -20.77 -1.32
CA GLU A 170 14.17 -22.09 -1.39
C GLU A 170 14.27 -22.73 0.00
N VAL A 171 14.78 -22.00 1.00
CA VAL A 171 14.93 -22.49 2.38
C VAL A 171 13.59 -22.86 3.00
N MET A 172 12.53 -22.10 2.71
CA MET A 172 11.17 -22.38 3.18
C MET A 172 10.56 -23.61 2.51
N GLY A 173 11.16 -24.13 1.43
CA GLY A 173 10.60 -25.22 0.64
C GLY A 173 9.36 -24.81 -0.15
N TRP A 174 9.19 -23.51 -0.40
CA TRP A 174 8.08 -22.95 -1.18
C TRP A 174 8.44 -22.83 -2.67
N ASP A 175 9.63 -23.31 -3.06
CA ASP A 175 10.13 -23.30 -4.42
C ASP A 175 9.39 -24.35 -5.29
N THR A 176 8.62 -23.83 -6.24
CA THR A 176 7.81 -24.63 -7.17
C THR A 176 8.67 -25.21 -8.29
N ALA A 177 8.23 -26.31 -8.91
CA ALA A 177 8.99 -26.96 -9.98
C ALA A 177 9.25 -26.04 -11.20
N GLY A 178 8.40 -25.03 -11.43
CA GLY A 178 8.56 -24.03 -12.49
C GLY A 178 9.56 -22.91 -12.18
N GLU A 179 9.71 -22.53 -10.91
CA GLU A 179 10.69 -21.51 -10.48
C GLU A 179 12.11 -22.08 -10.44
N ARG A 180 12.30 -23.36 -10.09
CA ARG A 180 13.59 -24.06 -10.23
C ARG A 180 14.18 -23.95 -11.63
N SER A 181 13.35 -24.07 -12.67
CA SER A 181 13.83 -24.01 -14.07
C SER A 181 14.21 -22.60 -14.51
N ARG A 182 13.47 -21.55 -14.08
CA ARG A 182 13.80 -20.14 -14.37
C ARG A 182 15.00 -19.65 -13.57
N ASN A 183 15.09 -20.00 -12.29
CA ASN A 183 16.19 -19.62 -11.41
C ASN A 183 17.52 -20.28 -11.83
N CYS A 184 17.50 -21.53 -12.33
CA CYS A 184 18.69 -22.15 -12.92
C CYS A 184 19.22 -21.39 -14.14
N ALA A 185 18.34 -20.91 -15.03
CA ALA A 185 18.75 -20.15 -16.22
C ALA A 185 19.27 -18.74 -15.89
N GLN A 186 18.81 -18.13 -14.80
CA GLN A 186 19.22 -16.80 -14.37
C GLN A 186 20.51 -16.81 -13.52
N ASN A 187 20.80 -17.93 -12.84
CA ASN A 187 21.97 -18.09 -11.98
C ASN A 187 23.26 -18.50 -12.71
N ASP A 188 23.20 -18.92 -13.98
CA ASP A 188 24.40 -19.24 -14.77
C ASP A 188 25.24 -18.00 -15.16
N ALA A 189 24.74 -16.78 -14.91
CA ALA A 189 25.45 -15.53 -15.20
C ALA A 189 26.39 -15.04 -14.07
N LEU A 190 26.41 -15.68 -12.89
CA LEU A 190 27.22 -15.27 -11.73
C LEU A 190 28.10 -16.42 -11.24
N SER A 191 29.20 -16.69 -11.95
CA SER A 191 30.14 -17.77 -11.58
C SER A 191 30.92 -17.51 -10.28
N ALA A 192 30.88 -16.30 -9.72
CA ALA A 192 31.35 -15.98 -8.37
C ALA A 192 30.27 -16.18 -7.27
N GLY A 193 29.02 -16.47 -7.65
CA GLY A 193 27.84 -16.42 -6.78
C GLY A 193 27.43 -17.73 -6.11
N LYS A 194 28.01 -18.89 -6.47
CA LYS A 194 27.61 -20.19 -5.86
C LYS A 194 28.01 -20.31 -4.39
N ASP A 195 29.18 -19.79 -4.02
CA ASP A 195 29.66 -19.83 -2.64
C ASP A 195 28.85 -18.90 -1.74
N ASP A 196 28.52 -17.70 -2.23
CA ASP A 196 27.70 -16.74 -1.50
C ASP A 196 26.23 -17.18 -1.41
N HIS A 197 25.66 -17.77 -2.47
CA HIS A 197 24.32 -18.40 -2.42
C HIS A 197 24.26 -19.46 -1.32
N THR A 198 25.25 -20.36 -1.30
CA THR A 198 25.32 -21.45 -0.32
C THR A 198 25.45 -20.92 1.11
N ARG A 199 26.30 -19.90 1.32
CA ARG A 199 26.47 -19.23 2.61
C ARG A 199 25.19 -18.57 3.10
N ILE A 200 24.52 -17.80 2.25
CA ILE A 200 23.27 -17.12 2.59
C ILE A 200 22.16 -18.14 2.87
N ARG A 201 22.07 -19.20 2.07
CA ARG A 201 21.12 -20.29 2.29
C ARG A 201 21.29 -20.93 3.67
N HIS A 202 22.53 -21.26 4.04
CA HIS A 202 22.83 -21.79 5.38
C HIS A 202 22.52 -20.79 6.50
N ALA A 203 22.83 -19.51 6.31
CA ALA A 203 22.51 -18.47 7.28
C ALA A 203 20.99 -18.33 7.49
N LEU A 204 20.21 -18.32 6.41
CA LEU A 204 18.75 -18.23 6.46
C LEU A 204 18.11 -19.45 7.11
N ASP A 205 18.58 -20.66 6.79
CA ASP A 205 18.09 -21.89 7.43
C ASP A 205 18.44 -21.92 8.93
N ALA A 206 19.65 -21.50 9.29
CA ALA A 206 20.05 -21.33 10.68
C ALA A 206 19.18 -20.30 11.40
N CYS A 207 18.89 -19.16 10.78
CA CYS A 207 17.97 -18.14 11.31
C CYS A 207 16.58 -18.71 11.54
N ARG A 208 16.00 -19.41 10.56
CA ARG A 208 14.69 -20.05 10.67
C ARG A 208 14.64 -21.01 11.86
N MET A 209 15.60 -21.92 11.95
CA MET A 209 15.70 -22.88 13.05
C MET A 209 15.91 -22.21 14.41
N HIS A 210 16.67 -21.11 14.45
CA HIS A 210 16.90 -20.35 15.68
C HIS A 210 15.62 -19.64 16.16
N VAL A 211 14.86 -19.04 15.25
CA VAL A 211 13.55 -18.44 15.58
C VAL A 211 12.60 -19.50 16.14
N SER A 212 12.49 -20.66 15.48
CA SER A 212 11.62 -21.73 15.97
C SER A 212 11.99 -22.19 17.38
N ARG A 213 13.29 -22.28 17.71
CA ARG A 213 13.77 -22.61 19.06
C ARG A 213 13.43 -21.51 20.07
N LEU A 214 13.75 -20.26 19.77
CA LEU A 214 13.46 -19.11 20.64
C LEU A 214 11.96 -19.01 20.97
N VAL A 215 11.10 -19.31 20.00
CA VAL A 215 9.65 -19.29 20.15
C VAL A 215 9.15 -20.49 20.97
N GLN A 216 9.71 -21.69 20.78
CA GLN A 216 9.39 -22.85 21.62
C GLN A 216 9.81 -22.65 23.08
N ASP A 217 10.93 -21.96 23.29
CA ASP A 217 11.47 -21.62 24.60
C ASP A 217 10.77 -20.41 25.26
N CYS A 218 9.62 -19.94 24.74
CA CYS A 218 8.88 -18.75 25.20
C CYS A 218 8.41 -18.76 26.67
N SER A 219 8.64 -19.82 27.43
CA SER A 219 8.53 -19.78 28.90
C SER A 219 9.81 -19.26 29.60
N ARG A 220 10.90 -18.99 28.86
CA ARG A 220 12.22 -18.56 29.37
C ARG A 220 13.00 -17.55 28.50
N SER A 221 12.62 -17.33 27.24
CA SER A 221 13.32 -16.37 26.37
C SER A 221 13.03 -14.92 26.82
N ASP A 222 13.99 -14.32 27.53
CA ASP A 222 13.99 -12.87 27.82
C ASP A 222 14.12 -12.04 26.53
N ASP A 223 13.55 -10.83 26.52
CA ASP A 223 13.49 -9.91 25.38
C ASP A 223 14.89 -9.62 24.82
N ALA A 224 15.93 -9.72 25.66
CA ALA A 224 17.33 -9.59 25.27
C ALA A 224 17.80 -10.63 24.23
N SER A 225 17.29 -11.87 24.28
CA SER A 225 17.69 -12.91 23.32
C SER A 225 17.08 -12.66 21.94
N GLY A 226 15.80 -12.28 21.91
CA GLY A 226 15.13 -11.85 20.67
C GLY A 226 15.79 -10.61 20.07
N GLN A 227 16.14 -9.63 20.91
CA GLN A 227 16.84 -8.43 20.47
C GLN A 227 18.20 -8.74 19.84
N ARG A 228 19.01 -9.63 20.44
CA ARG A 228 20.29 -10.07 19.86
C ARG A 228 20.10 -10.79 18.54
N PHE A 229 19.06 -11.62 18.42
CA PHE A 229 18.74 -12.27 17.16
C PHE A 229 18.44 -11.24 16.06
N VAL A 230 17.57 -10.25 16.34
CA VAL A 230 17.27 -9.19 15.35
C VAL A 230 18.52 -8.39 15.02
N GLN A 231 19.37 -8.07 16.01
CA GLN A 231 20.65 -7.41 15.77
C GLN A 231 21.50 -8.21 14.77
N HIS A 232 21.66 -9.52 14.95
CA HIS A 232 22.39 -10.36 14.01
C HIS A 232 21.79 -10.38 12.60
N VAL A 233 20.46 -10.38 12.49
CA VAL A 233 19.77 -10.30 11.19
C VAL A 233 20.04 -8.96 10.51
N VAL A 234 19.95 -7.85 11.26
CA VAL A 234 20.22 -6.50 10.75
C VAL A 234 21.68 -6.37 10.34
N ASP A 235 22.62 -6.80 11.17
CA ASP A 235 24.06 -6.78 10.88
C ASP A 235 24.39 -7.56 9.59
N GLY A 236 23.81 -8.76 9.45
CA GLY A 236 23.96 -9.59 8.26
C GLY A 236 23.41 -8.90 7.01
N PHE A 237 22.22 -8.30 7.11
CA PHE A 237 21.59 -7.60 6.00
C PHE A 237 22.33 -6.33 5.60
N CYS A 238 22.81 -5.54 6.57
CA CYS A 238 23.66 -4.37 6.34
C CYS A 238 24.99 -4.77 5.68
N SER A 239 25.61 -5.87 6.13
CA SER A 239 26.83 -6.41 5.53
C SER A 239 26.61 -6.79 4.06
N LEU A 240 25.53 -7.53 3.78
CA LEU A 240 25.16 -7.92 2.42
C LEU A 240 24.87 -6.69 1.54
N THR A 241 24.10 -5.73 2.06
CA THR A 241 23.76 -4.50 1.33
C THR A 241 25.02 -3.74 0.90
N ARG A 242 26.02 -3.66 1.78
CA ARG A 242 27.33 -3.05 1.44
C ARG A 242 28.14 -3.86 0.44
N SER A 243 28.00 -5.18 0.43
CA SER A 243 28.67 -6.05 -0.55
C SER A 243 28.06 -5.93 -1.95
N ILE A 244 26.76 -5.63 -2.03
CA ILE A 244 26.02 -5.48 -3.30
C ILE A 244 26.11 -4.04 -3.81
N ALA A 245 26.09 -3.05 -2.92
CA ALA A 245 26.27 -1.65 -3.29
C ALA A 245 27.74 -1.36 -3.65
N SER A 246 27.96 -0.50 -4.65
CA SER A 246 29.30 0.00 -4.99
C SER A 246 29.98 0.61 -3.75
N PRO A 247 31.34 0.60 -3.63
CA PRO A 247 32.06 0.79 -2.36
C PRO A 247 31.97 2.17 -1.68
N LEU A 248 31.04 3.04 -2.06
CA LEU A 248 31.00 4.43 -1.61
C LEU A 248 29.73 4.73 -0.81
N ARG A 249 29.93 4.95 0.50
CA ARG A 249 29.19 5.88 1.38
C ARG A 249 27.82 5.48 1.95
N LEU A 250 27.53 4.20 2.18
CA LEU A 250 26.42 3.87 3.09
C LEU A 250 26.85 4.16 4.54
N HIS A 251 26.36 5.27 5.11
CA HIS A 251 26.56 5.59 6.53
C HIS A 251 25.97 4.47 7.41
N THR A 252 26.84 3.76 8.15
CA THR A 252 26.47 2.57 8.93
C THR A 252 25.26 2.79 9.86
N PRO A 253 25.17 3.88 10.64
CA PRO A 253 24.02 4.07 11.54
C PRO A 253 22.70 4.34 10.80
N ALA A 254 22.76 5.07 9.66
CA ALA A 254 21.57 5.36 8.86
C ALA A 254 21.04 4.09 8.17
N LEU A 255 21.95 3.27 7.63
CA LEU A 255 21.59 1.98 7.04
C LEU A 255 20.99 1.03 8.08
N GLU A 256 21.60 0.93 9.27
CA GLU A 256 21.09 0.11 10.36
C GLU A 256 19.69 0.57 10.79
N CYS A 257 19.49 1.89 10.94
CA CYS A 257 18.18 2.47 11.26
C CYS A 257 17.14 2.16 10.18
N LEU A 258 17.48 2.29 8.90
CA LEU A 258 16.59 1.98 7.78
C LEU A 258 16.17 0.51 7.77
N VAL A 259 17.12 -0.41 7.92
CA VAL A 259 16.86 -1.86 7.93
C VAL A 259 16.02 -2.25 9.15
N ALA A 260 16.36 -1.75 10.35
CA ALA A 260 15.59 -2.00 11.57
C ALA A 260 14.15 -1.46 11.45
N THR A 261 13.98 -0.24 10.94
CA THR A 261 12.67 0.37 10.71
C THR A 261 11.85 -0.42 9.67
N THR A 262 12.51 -0.92 8.62
CA THR A 262 11.91 -1.80 7.61
C THR A 262 11.38 -3.08 8.24
N LEU A 263 12.17 -3.74 9.10
CA LEU A 263 11.76 -4.97 9.80
C LEU A 263 10.58 -4.73 10.74
N VAL A 264 10.59 -3.66 11.53
CA VAL A 264 9.47 -3.32 12.43
C VAL A 264 8.17 -3.10 11.66
N HIS A 265 8.23 -2.34 10.56
CA HIS A 265 7.05 -2.11 9.74
C HIS A 265 6.61 -3.41 9.03
N PHE A 266 7.55 -4.25 8.57
CA PHE A 266 7.26 -5.55 7.95
C PHE A 266 6.51 -6.49 8.90
N PHE A 267 6.97 -6.63 10.15
CA PHE A 267 6.28 -7.43 11.16
C PHE A 267 5.03 -6.75 11.75
N SER A 268 4.69 -5.54 11.29
CA SER A 268 3.44 -4.86 11.65
C SER A 268 2.35 -5.02 10.59
N GLN A 269 2.69 -5.50 9.38
CA GLN A 269 1.72 -5.77 8.33
C GLN A 269 1.06 -7.13 8.53
N ALA A 270 -0.27 -7.15 8.69
CA ALA A 270 -1.04 -8.38 8.90
C ALA A 270 -0.90 -9.40 7.76
N GLU A 271 -0.71 -8.92 6.52
CA GLU A 271 -0.50 -9.76 5.32
C GLU A 271 0.74 -10.68 5.43
N ASN A 272 1.74 -10.29 6.23
CA ASN A 272 2.96 -11.06 6.41
C ASN A 272 2.83 -12.11 7.53
N GLY A 273 1.76 -12.05 8.34
CA GLY A 273 1.60 -12.88 9.53
C GLY A 273 1.58 -14.37 9.23
N VAL A 274 0.61 -14.82 8.42
CA VAL A 274 0.46 -16.24 8.08
C VAL A 274 1.71 -16.80 7.37
N PRO A 275 2.29 -16.13 6.35
CA PRO A 275 3.52 -16.61 5.74
C PRO A 275 4.69 -16.75 6.74
N VAL A 276 4.91 -15.77 7.62
CA VAL A 276 5.99 -15.85 8.63
C VAL A 276 5.76 -17.00 9.60
N GLU A 277 4.52 -17.21 10.05
CA GLU A 277 4.15 -18.30 10.95
C GLU A 277 4.37 -19.68 10.31
N LEU A 278 4.04 -19.82 9.02
CA LEU A 278 4.30 -21.06 8.26
C LEU A 278 5.79 -21.31 8.05
N ALA A 279 6.59 -20.26 7.87
CA ALA A 279 8.03 -20.35 7.67
C ALA A 279 8.78 -20.68 8.96
N CYS A 280 8.45 -20.00 10.07
CA CYS A 280 9.25 -20.00 11.29
C CYS A 280 8.57 -20.72 12.48
N GLY A 281 7.32 -21.16 12.31
CA GLY A 281 6.54 -21.85 13.33
C GLY A 281 5.66 -20.93 14.17
N LYS A 282 4.71 -21.55 14.90
CA LYS A 282 3.66 -20.89 15.67
C LYS A 282 4.22 -19.91 16.72
N GLY A 283 3.78 -18.65 16.68
CA GLY A 283 4.16 -17.56 17.58
C GLY A 283 5.33 -16.71 17.09
N SER A 284 5.94 -17.08 15.95
CA SER A 284 7.12 -16.39 15.41
C SER A 284 6.83 -14.96 14.98
N PHE A 285 5.66 -14.67 14.40
CA PHE A 285 5.36 -13.33 13.89
C PHE A 285 5.28 -12.29 15.02
N ALA A 286 4.52 -12.61 16.07
CA ALA A 286 4.41 -11.75 17.24
C ALA A 286 5.72 -11.62 18.03
N PHE A 287 6.51 -12.71 18.11
CA PHE A 287 7.83 -12.69 18.72
C PHE A 287 8.79 -11.77 17.97
N LEU A 288 8.93 -11.96 16.64
CA LEU A 288 9.81 -11.16 15.79
C LEU A 288 9.42 -9.68 15.78
N LYS A 289 8.12 -9.37 15.80
CA LYS A 289 7.63 -7.99 15.96
C LYS A 289 8.16 -7.35 17.24
N ARG A 290 7.98 -8.00 18.40
CA ARG A 290 8.44 -7.48 19.70
C ARG A 290 9.95 -7.32 19.73
N ALA A 291 10.68 -8.32 19.27
CA ALA A 291 12.14 -8.30 19.19
C ALA A 291 12.65 -7.16 18.29
N ALA A 292 12.00 -6.94 17.15
CA ALA A 292 12.37 -5.86 16.23
C ALA A 292 12.10 -4.48 16.83
N CYS A 293 10.96 -4.29 17.51
CA CYS A 293 10.68 -3.04 18.22
C CYS A 293 11.72 -2.78 19.32
N ALA A 294 12.05 -3.79 20.13
CA ALA A 294 13.06 -3.66 21.19
C ALA A 294 14.44 -3.29 20.63
N TYR A 295 14.82 -3.88 19.49
CA TYR A 295 16.05 -3.53 18.80
C TYR A 295 16.03 -2.10 18.25
N LEU A 296 14.97 -1.70 17.55
CA LEU A 296 14.86 -0.35 16.99
C LEU A 296 14.94 0.73 18.07
N SER A 297 14.30 0.53 19.23
CA SER A 297 14.41 1.47 20.36
C SER A 297 15.85 1.65 20.84
N LYS A 298 16.68 0.59 20.81
CA LYS A 298 18.11 0.66 21.14
C LYS A 298 18.90 1.42 20.07
N VAL A 299 18.63 1.15 18.79
CA VAL A 299 19.29 1.86 17.67
C VAL A 299 18.96 3.35 17.71
N ALA A 300 17.68 3.70 17.89
CA ALA A 300 17.25 5.10 18.02
C ALA A 300 17.93 5.82 19.19
N ALA A 301 18.08 5.14 20.34
CA ALA A 301 18.80 5.70 21.48
C ALA A 301 20.29 5.98 21.17
N SER A 302 20.94 5.13 20.38
CA SER A 302 22.36 5.30 20.00
C SER A 302 22.61 6.35 18.91
N VAL A 303 21.60 6.67 18.09
CA VAL A 303 21.72 7.70 17.03
C VAL A 303 21.49 9.11 17.58
N CYS A 304 20.77 9.25 18.70
CA CYS A 304 20.49 10.53 19.35
C CYS A 304 21.55 10.96 20.40
N THR A 305 22.57 10.13 20.65
CA THR A 305 23.71 10.40 21.55
C THR A 305 24.98 10.65 20.78
#